data_AF-A0A0Q6W6F3-F1
#
_entry.id   AF-A0A0Q6W6F3-F1
#
_cell.length_a   1.000
_cell.length_b   1.000
_cell.length_c   1.000
_cell.angle_alpha   90.00
_cell.angle_beta   90.00
_cell.angle_gamma   90.00
#
_symmetry.space_group_name_H-M   'P 1'
#
loop_
_entity.id
_entity.type
_entity.pdbx_description
1 polymer ?
#
loop_
_entity_poly.entity_id
_entity_poly.type
_entity_poly.pdbx_seq_one_letter_code
_entity_poly.pdbx_strand_id
1 'polypeptide(L)'
;MLTFLAAALFSLCACASGHGTPADALALVNKTAAYLADQGPAKTFFEASNPKGRFIHRDLYIVIYDEHGKVMAHGAIPRLVGLNVYNYRDEDDKYFVREILDKASKGQQGPVDYKWVHPTTQQMHAKSAWFRQVGQYIITCGTYK
;
A
#
# COMPACT_ATOMS: atom_id res chain seq x y z
N MET A 1 27.67 33.64 -43.41
CA MET A 1 27.50 33.59 -41.95
C MET A 1 26.48 32.51 -41.64
N LEU A 2 26.94 31.30 -41.30
CA LEU A 2 26.08 30.16 -40.98
C LEU A 2 26.37 29.80 -39.52
N THR A 3 25.49 30.20 -38.61
CA THR A 3 25.55 29.79 -37.20
C THR A 3 24.61 28.61 -37.00
N PHE A 4 25.18 27.41 -36.88
CA PHE A 4 24.57 26.29 -36.17
C PHE A 4 25.23 26.24 -34.79
N LEU A 5 24.45 26.25 -33.70
CA LEU A 5 24.91 25.64 -32.46
C LEU A 5 23.72 25.08 -31.68
N ALA A 6 23.94 23.85 -31.22
CA ALA A 6 22.99 22.86 -30.79
C ALA A 6 22.25 23.20 -29.49
N ALA A 7 20.97 22.83 -29.44
CA ALA A 7 20.22 22.72 -28.21
C ALA A 7 20.65 21.44 -27.46
N ALA A 8 21.34 21.60 -26.34
CA ALA A 8 21.66 20.50 -25.44
C ALA A 8 20.40 20.11 -24.65
N LEU A 9 19.81 18.97 -25.00
CA LEU A 9 18.79 18.32 -24.19
C LEU A 9 19.46 17.78 -22.91
N PHE A 10 19.32 18.51 -21.80
CA PHE A 10 19.58 17.96 -20.47
C PHE A 10 18.56 16.85 -20.20
N SER A 11 18.96 15.59 -20.41
CA SER A 11 18.26 14.45 -19.81
C SER A 11 18.39 14.56 -18.30
N LEU A 12 17.30 14.95 -17.64
CA LEU A 12 17.12 14.79 -16.21
C LEU A 12 17.17 13.29 -15.91
N CYS A 13 18.33 12.82 -15.45
CA CYS A 13 18.43 11.54 -14.76
C CYS A 13 17.61 11.68 -13.47
N ALA A 14 16.34 11.27 -13.52
CA ALA A 14 15.53 11.13 -12.32
C ALA A 14 16.13 9.96 -11.53
N CYS A 15 16.97 10.27 -10.55
CA CYS A 15 17.36 9.32 -9.52
C CYS A 15 16.07 8.85 -8.83
N ALA A 16 15.57 7.68 -9.24
CA ALA A 16 14.47 7.04 -8.55
C ALA A 16 14.93 6.78 -7.11
N SER A 17 14.34 7.50 -6.17
CA SER A 17 14.48 7.23 -4.75
C SER A 17 14.21 5.74 -4.49
N GLY A 18 14.98 5.12 -3.60
CA GLY A 18 14.97 3.66 -3.40
C GLY A 18 13.67 3.05 -2.87
N HIS A 19 12.67 3.88 -2.55
CA HIS A 19 11.35 3.49 -2.05
C HIS A 19 10.29 3.50 -3.17
N GLY A 20 9.15 2.88 -2.93
CA GLY A 20 8.02 2.80 -3.86
C GLY A 20 7.28 4.12 -3.98
N THR A 21 6.65 4.32 -5.14
CA THR A 21 5.87 5.53 -5.45
C THR A 21 4.37 5.31 -5.25
N PRO A 22 3.56 6.39 -5.19
CA PRO A 22 2.10 6.28 -5.20
C PRO A 22 1.55 5.43 -6.35
N ALA A 23 2.16 5.56 -7.53
CA ALA A 23 1.78 4.78 -8.71
C ALA A 23 2.07 3.29 -8.52
N ASP A 24 3.22 2.94 -7.92
CA ASP A 24 3.58 1.56 -7.60
C ASP A 24 2.60 0.95 -6.58
N ALA A 25 2.21 1.72 -5.55
CA ALA A 25 1.24 1.27 -4.55
C ALA A 25 -0.13 1.00 -5.17
N LEU A 26 -0.64 1.92 -6.01
CA LEU A 26 -1.88 1.72 -6.76
C LEU A 26 -1.81 0.51 -7.70
N ALA A 27 -0.68 0.33 -8.40
CA ALA A 27 -0.46 -0.82 -9.27
C ALA A 27 -0.50 -2.13 -8.47
N LEU A 28 0.11 -2.17 -7.28
CA LEU A 28 0.12 -3.34 -6.42
C LEU A 28 -1.27 -3.66 -5.85
N VAL A 29 -2.03 -2.64 -5.44
CA VAL A 29 -3.45 -2.78 -5.03
C VAL A 29 -4.28 -3.36 -6.16
N ASN A 30 -4.19 -2.79 -7.37
CA ASN A 30 -4.97 -3.26 -8.52
C ASN A 30 -4.58 -4.69 -8.94
N LYS A 31 -3.28 -5.01 -8.94
CA LYS A 31 -2.79 -6.37 -9.20
C LYS A 31 -3.37 -7.37 -8.19
N THR A 32 -3.41 -7.00 -6.91
CA THR A 32 -3.96 -7.85 -5.84
C THR A 32 -5.48 -7.97 -5.95
N ALA A 33 -6.18 -6.89 -6.31
CA ALA A 33 -7.63 -6.90 -6.52
C ALA A 33 -8.03 -7.82 -7.67
N ALA A 34 -7.30 -7.78 -8.79
CA ALA A 34 -7.50 -8.70 -9.90
C ALA A 34 -7.25 -10.15 -9.48
N TYR A 35 -6.17 -10.40 -8.73
CA TYR A 35 -5.87 -11.73 -8.21
C TYR A 35 -6.95 -12.25 -7.25
N LEU A 36 -7.48 -11.39 -6.38
CA LEU A 36 -8.57 -11.74 -5.48
C LEU A 36 -9.85 -12.11 -6.23
N ALA A 37 -10.19 -11.36 -7.29
CA ALA A 37 -11.36 -11.65 -8.11
C ALA A 37 -11.22 -12.99 -8.87
N ASP A 38 -10.03 -13.32 -9.34
CA ASP A 38 -9.77 -14.51 -10.18
C ASP A 38 -9.51 -15.79 -9.36
N GLN A 39 -8.77 -15.66 -8.26
CA GLN A 39 -8.25 -16.80 -7.49
C GLN A 39 -8.93 -16.98 -6.14
N GLY A 40 -9.73 -16.01 -5.72
CA GLY A 40 -10.47 -16.02 -4.47
C GLY A 40 -9.63 -15.72 -3.21
N PRO A 41 -10.31 -15.64 -2.05
CA PRO A 41 -9.72 -15.11 -0.81
C PRO A 41 -8.56 -15.95 -0.26
N ALA A 42 -8.74 -17.27 -0.13
CA ALA A 42 -7.75 -18.14 0.52
C ALA A 42 -6.38 -18.08 -0.15
N LYS A 43 -6.34 -18.19 -1.49
CA LYS A 43 -5.08 -18.13 -2.25
C LYS A 43 -4.47 -16.72 -2.21
N THR A 44 -5.30 -15.69 -2.29
CA THR A 44 -4.85 -14.30 -2.19
C THR A 44 -4.21 -14.00 -0.84
N PHE A 45 -4.82 -14.44 0.27
CA PHE A 45 -4.30 -14.17 1.61
C PHE A 45 -2.98 -14.86 1.87
N PHE A 46 -2.84 -16.11 1.39
CA PHE A 46 -1.58 -16.84 1.43
C PHE A 46 -0.47 -16.08 0.69
N GLU A 47 -0.70 -15.69 -0.56
CA GLU A 47 0.29 -15.00 -1.39
C GLU A 47 0.62 -13.59 -0.85
N ALA A 48 -0.39 -12.84 -0.39
CA ALA A 48 -0.22 -11.49 0.14
C ALA A 48 0.48 -11.47 1.51
N SER A 49 0.46 -12.58 2.25
CA SER A 49 1.17 -12.73 3.53
C SER A 49 2.61 -13.23 3.37
N ASN A 50 3.06 -13.49 2.13
CA ASN A 50 4.44 -13.88 1.86
C ASN A 50 5.34 -12.63 1.71
N PRO A 51 6.24 -12.33 2.66
CA PRO A 51 7.11 -11.15 2.61
C PRO A 51 8.19 -11.21 1.52
N LYS A 52 8.30 -12.34 0.81
CA LYS A 52 9.16 -12.54 -0.37
C LYS A 52 8.33 -12.89 -1.61
N GLY A 53 7.02 -12.68 -1.53
CA GLY A 53 6.06 -13.09 -2.53
C GLY A 53 5.83 -12.07 -3.63
N ARG A 54 4.86 -12.37 -4.49
CA ARG A 54 4.53 -11.60 -5.69
C ARG A 54 3.91 -10.22 -5.46
N PHE A 55 3.57 -9.92 -4.20
CA PHE A 55 2.91 -8.69 -3.76
C PHE A 55 3.84 -7.82 -2.89
N ILE A 56 5.14 -7.92 -3.15
CA ILE A 56 6.17 -7.09 -2.55
C ILE A 56 6.87 -6.32 -3.67
N HIS A 57 7.06 -5.02 -3.48
CA HIS A 57 7.78 -4.17 -4.41
C HIS A 57 8.57 -3.11 -3.63
N ARG A 58 9.90 -3.23 -3.58
CA ARG A 58 10.75 -2.38 -2.72
C ARG A 58 10.30 -2.48 -1.26
N ASP A 59 9.90 -1.37 -0.66
CA ASP A 59 9.33 -1.22 0.68
C ASP A 59 7.79 -1.37 0.72
N LEU A 60 7.14 -1.54 -0.43
CA LEU A 60 5.69 -1.70 -0.54
C LEU A 60 5.24 -3.13 -0.28
N TYR A 61 4.15 -3.26 0.46
CA TYR A 61 3.52 -4.53 0.79
C TYR A 61 1.99 -4.36 0.90
N ILE A 62 1.28 -5.47 0.69
CA ILE A 62 -0.17 -5.52 0.81
C ILE A 62 -0.59 -5.76 2.27
N VAL A 63 -1.66 -5.08 2.68
CA VAL A 63 -2.47 -5.46 3.83
C VAL A 63 -3.92 -5.59 3.38
N ILE A 64 -4.58 -6.69 3.77
CA ILE A 64 -5.99 -6.93 3.46
C ILE A 64 -6.77 -6.94 4.76
N TYR A 65 -7.83 -6.14 4.81
CA TYR A 65 -8.80 -6.14 5.91
C TYR A 65 -10.12 -6.77 5.48
N ASP A 66 -10.86 -7.34 6.41
CA ASP A 66 -12.31 -7.46 6.26
C ASP A 66 -13.01 -6.13 6.59
N GLU A 67 -14.32 -6.07 6.39
CA GLU A 67 -15.16 -4.89 6.65
C GLU A 67 -15.22 -4.46 8.13
N HIS A 68 -14.76 -5.31 9.05
CA HIS A 68 -14.73 -5.04 10.49
C HIS A 68 -13.33 -4.72 11.01
N GLY A 69 -12.33 -4.61 10.12
CA GLY A 69 -10.96 -4.28 10.47
C GLY A 69 -10.13 -5.46 10.98
N LYS A 70 -10.56 -6.71 10.77
CA LYS A 70 -9.70 -7.87 10.96
C LYS A 70 -8.68 -7.93 9.84
N VAL A 71 -7.41 -8.13 10.20
CA VAL A 71 -6.34 -8.33 9.22
C VAL A 71 -6.42 -9.74 8.65
N MET A 72 -6.72 -9.85 7.36
CA MET A 72 -6.79 -11.12 6.62
C MET A 72 -5.44 -11.52 6.04
N ALA A 73 -4.62 -10.54 5.67
CA ALA A 73 -3.25 -10.74 5.19
C ALA A 73 -2.40 -9.51 5.50
N HIS A 74 -1.11 -9.73 5.77
CA HIS A 74 -0.16 -8.64 6.00
C HIS A 74 1.23 -9.01 5.48
N GLY A 75 1.69 -8.32 4.44
CA GLY A 75 2.93 -8.67 3.73
C GLY A 75 4.23 -8.36 4.47
N ALA A 76 4.23 -7.47 5.47
CA ALA A 76 5.44 -7.16 6.26
C ALA A 76 5.43 -7.64 7.73
N ILE A 77 4.26 -7.75 8.37
CA ILE A 77 4.14 -8.00 9.80
C ILE A 77 3.15 -9.16 10.04
N PRO A 78 3.61 -10.43 9.96
CA PRO A 78 2.74 -11.60 10.04
C PRO A 78 1.93 -11.70 11.34
N ARG A 79 2.50 -11.21 12.46
CA ARG A 79 1.83 -11.23 13.78
C ARG A 79 0.54 -10.42 13.86
N LEU A 80 0.25 -9.56 12.88
CA LEU A 80 -1.00 -8.80 12.83
C LEU A 80 -2.15 -9.58 12.20
N VAL A 81 -1.86 -10.63 11.42
CA VAL A 81 -2.89 -11.45 10.77
C VAL A 81 -3.78 -12.10 11.83
N GLY A 82 -5.10 -11.97 11.66
CA GLY A 82 -6.11 -12.47 12.58
C GLY A 82 -6.54 -11.48 13.67
N LEU A 83 -5.76 -10.43 13.93
CA LEU A 83 -6.13 -9.38 14.88
C LEU A 83 -7.17 -8.44 14.29
N ASN A 84 -8.09 -7.96 15.13
CA ASN A 84 -8.94 -6.83 14.79
C ASN A 84 -8.23 -5.53 15.19
N VAL A 85 -7.95 -4.69 14.19
CA VAL A 85 -7.20 -3.44 14.33
C VAL A 85 -8.08 -2.21 14.03
N TYR A 86 -9.40 -2.37 14.04
CA TYR A 86 -10.37 -1.27 13.80
C TYR A 86 -10.17 -0.08 14.74
N ASN A 87 -9.79 -0.35 16.00
CA ASN A 87 -9.54 0.65 17.04
C ASN A 87 -8.04 0.93 17.25
N TYR A 88 -7.15 0.45 16.37
CA TYR A 88 -5.74 0.81 16.45
C TYR A 88 -5.57 2.28 16.08
N ARG A 89 -4.61 2.91 16.76
CA ARG A 89 -4.25 4.29 16.57
C ARG A 89 -2.77 4.37 16.19
N ASP A 90 -2.43 5.34 15.35
CA ASP A 90 -1.03 5.74 15.19
C ASP A 90 -0.58 6.64 16.36
N GLU A 91 0.63 7.17 16.30
CA GLU A 91 1.17 8.03 17.35
C GLU A 91 0.47 9.39 17.49
N ASP A 92 -0.35 9.78 16.51
CA ASP A 92 -1.12 11.03 16.53
C ASP A 92 -2.60 10.77 16.94
N ASP A 93 -2.88 9.64 17.59
CA ASP A 93 -4.21 9.21 18.05
C ASP A 93 -5.21 8.92 16.90
N LYS A 94 -4.72 8.73 15.67
CA LYS A 94 -5.58 8.57 14.49
C LYS A 94 -6.02 7.12 14.27
N TYR A 95 -7.34 6.90 14.19
CA TYR A 95 -7.95 5.62 13.78
C TYR A 95 -7.90 5.39 12.26
N PHE A 96 -6.70 5.21 11.71
CA PHE A 96 -6.50 5.15 10.26
C PHE A 96 -7.21 3.96 9.58
N VAL A 97 -7.30 2.79 10.23
CA VAL A 97 -8.04 1.63 9.69
C VAL A 97 -9.53 1.95 9.58
N ARG A 98 -10.11 2.57 10.62
CA ARG A 98 -11.51 3.01 10.60
C ARG A 98 -11.77 3.97 9.44
N GLU A 99 -10.89 4.95 9.21
CA GLU A 99 -11.03 5.89 8.09
C GLU A 99 -10.96 5.17 6.73
N ILE A 100 -10.04 4.22 6.56
CA ILE A 100 -9.93 3.42 5.34
C ILE A 100 -11.23 2.66 5.07
N LEU A 101 -11.77 1.97 6.09
CA LEU A 101 -12.99 1.17 5.96
C LEU A 101 -14.24 2.05 5.71
N ASP A 102 -14.35 3.19 6.39
CA ASP A 102 -15.44 4.17 6.17
C ASP A 102 -15.40 4.73 4.75
N LYS A 103 -14.22 5.09 4.24
CA LYS A 103 -14.07 5.56 2.86
C LYS A 103 -14.36 4.45 1.84
N ALA A 104 -13.84 3.25 2.08
CA ALA A 104 -14.09 2.09 1.22
C ALA A 104 -15.60 1.78 1.11
N SER A 105 -16.32 1.72 2.23
CA SER A 105 -17.76 1.44 2.23
C SER A 105 -18.60 2.49 1.51
N LYS A 106 -18.09 3.73 1.38
CA LYS A 106 -18.67 4.82 0.58
C LYS A 106 -18.27 4.79 -0.90
N GLY A 107 -17.56 3.74 -1.34
CA GLY A 107 -17.03 3.61 -2.70
C GLY A 107 -15.87 4.55 -3.02
N GLN A 108 -15.27 5.17 -2.00
CA GLN A 108 -14.13 6.07 -2.19
C GLN A 108 -12.83 5.27 -2.28
N GLN A 109 -11.78 5.93 -2.76
CA GLN A 109 -10.42 5.40 -2.85
C GLN A 109 -9.43 6.41 -2.27
N GLY A 110 -8.20 5.96 -2.00
CA GLY A 110 -7.21 6.70 -1.23
C GLY A 110 -6.74 8.05 -1.81
N PRO A 111 -5.78 8.72 -1.12
CA PRO A 111 -5.02 8.21 0.03
C PRO A 111 -5.69 8.44 1.40
N VAL A 112 -5.25 7.66 2.39
CA VAL A 112 -5.40 7.91 3.84
C VAL A 112 -4.01 8.01 4.46
N ASP A 113 -3.72 9.13 5.10
CA ASP A 113 -2.43 9.42 5.72
C ASP A 113 -2.41 9.02 7.19
N TYR A 114 -1.33 8.40 7.65
CA TYR A 114 -1.10 7.99 9.05
C TYR A 114 0.38 7.74 9.29
N LYS A 115 0.77 7.49 10.53
CA LYS A 115 2.15 7.11 10.86
C LYS A 115 2.27 5.61 11.11
N TRP A 116 3.33 5.01 10.59
CA TRP A 116 3.57 3.58 10.73
C TRP A 116 5.06 3.25 10.75
N VAL A 117 5.40 2.15 11.42
CA VAL A 117 6.77 1.64 11.43
C VAL A 117 7.21 1.27 10.01
N HIS A 118 8.36 1.79 9.59
CA HIS A 118 8.97 1.46 8.30
C HIS A 118 9.63 0.07 8.39
N PRO A 119 9.40 -0.85 7.44
CA PRO A 119 9.86 -2.24 7.55
C PRO A 119 11.39 -2.38 7.57
N THR A 120 12.11 -1.49 6.88
CA THR A 120 13.58 -1.50 6.86
C THR A 120 14.23 -0.76 8.04
N THR A 121 13.88 0.50 8.27
CA THR A 121 14.52 1.33 9.33
C THR A 121 14.02 1.01 10.73
N GLN A 122 12.85 0.36 10.87
CA GLN A 122 12.17 0.11 12.15
C GLN A 122 11.80 1.40 12.91
N GLN A 123 11.83 2.55 12.24
CA GLN A 123 11.43 3.84 12.80
C GLN A 123 9.99 4.17 12.40
N MET A 124 9.34 5.06 13.16
CA MET A 124 8.03 5.58 12.78
C MET A 124 8.19 6.60 11.64
N HIS A 125 7.40 6.44 10.58
CA HIS A 125 7.39 7.34 9.42
C HIS A 125 5.95 7.71 9.03
N ALA A 126 5.78 8.87 8.40
CA ALA A 126 4.54 9.20 7.74
C ALA A 126 4.33 8.27 6.52
N LYS A 127 3.09 7.85 6.32
CA LYS A 127 2.69 6.90 5.28
C LYS A 127 1.36 7.33 4.68
N SER A 128 1.23 7.21 3.36
CA SER A 128 -0.05 7.35 2.65
C SER A 128 -0.49 5.97 2.17
N ALA A 129 -1.70 5.52 2.49
CA ALA A 129 -2.26 4.28 1.97
C ALA A 129 -3.32 4.49 0.90
N TRP A 130 -3.11 3.84 -0.24
CA TRP A 130 -4.12 3.62 -1.26
C TRP A 130 -4.84 2.31 -0.99
N PHE A 131 -6.12 2.26 -1.33
CA PHE A 131 -6.93 1.11 -1.07
C PHE A 131 -8.02 0.93 -2.13
N ARG A 132 -8.49 -0.31 -2.22
CA ARG A 132 -9.60 -0.71 -3.08
C ARG A 132 -10.42 -1.79 -2.37
N GLN A 133 -11.73 -1.66 -2.44
CA GLN A 133 -12.65 -2.71 -1.98
C GLN A 133 -12.95 -3.71 -3.10
N VAL A 134 -12.98 -4.99 -2.75
CA VAL A 134 -13.41 -6.11 -3.60
C VAL A 134 -14.27 -7.04 -2.74
N GLY A 135 -15.59 -7.02 -2.97
CA GLY A 135 -16.54 -7.68 -2.08
C GLY A 135 -16.43 -7.15 -0.66
N GLN A 136 -16.25 -8.04 0.32
CA GLN A 136 -16.09 -7.71 1.75
C GLN A 136 -14.65 -7.39 2.16
N TYR A 137 -13.69 -7.40 1.22
CA TYR A 137 -12.27 -7.23 1.52
C TYR A 137 -11.76 -5.87 1.03
N ILE A 138 -10.94 -5.23 1.87
CA ILE A 138 -10.31 -3.96 1.58
C ILE A 138 -8.82 -4.20 1.45
N ILE A 139 -8.32 -4.08 0.22
CA ILE A 139 -6.91 -4.25 -0.12
C ILE A 139 -6.23 -2.91 0.00
N THR A 140 -5.10 -2.85 0.69
CA THR A 140 -4.35 -1.61 0.92
C THR A 140 -2.86 -1.80 0.61
N CYS A 141 -2.24 -0.72 0.15
CA CYS A 141 -0.79 -0.57 0.01
C CYS A 141 -0.45 0.88 0.29
N GLY A 142 0.68 1.15 0.94
CA GLY A 142 1.07 2.53 1.21
C GLY A 142 2.55 2.80 1.04
N THR A 143 2.85 4.07 0.75
CA THR A 143 4.21 4.59 0.53
C THR A 143 4.62 5.39 1.74
N TYR A 144 5.86 5.20 2.17
CA TYR A 144 6.46 6.05 3.20
C TYR A 144 6.89 7.39 2.59
N LYS A 145 6.85 8.44 3.41
CA LYS A 145 7.27 9.81 3.04
C LYS A 145 8.63 10.13 3.66
#